data_AF-A0A915P5W8-F1
#
_entry.id   AF-A0A915P5W8-F1
#
_cell.length_a   1.000
_cell.length_b   1.000
_cell.length_c   1.000
_cell.angle_alpha   90.00
_cell.angle_beta   90.00
_cell.angle_gamma   90.00
#
_symmetry.space_group_name_H-M   'P 1'
#
loop_
_entity.id
_entity.type
_entity.pdbx_description
1 polymer ?
#
loop_
_entity_poly.entity_id
_entity_poly.type
_entity_poly.pdbx_seq_one_letter_code
_entity_poly.pdbx_strand_id
1 'polypeptide(L)'
;MESCLAERGSALLIDFAPLRFRPVTLPSNALFAVIHSGKECNKGADSQYNQRVVECRLAAQMIAKKAGLDLSEEFREKFRSIFSIRTLRDIAELVDRVERPGEMLELVQHLKSKNPEGIFTREEICESLGIFSLGKRAEHVYSEAARVLEFERICKSQNKDALEKLAELMNASHKSCANLFACSCPELDATVQKCLDSGCLAARLTGAGWGGCVVALVDKANKKAVEESGLNVIFWSEPCEGIEAFSFEEFTKNKNL
;
A
#
# COMPACT_ATOMS: atom_id res chain seq x y z
N MET A 1 -9.84 -11.11 0.74
CA MET A 1 -8.91 -12.11 0.15
C MET A 1 -8.00 -12.63 1.24
N GLU A 2 -7.15 -11.81 1.86
CA GLU A 2 -6.42 -12.18 3.10
C GLU A 2 -7.36 -12.76 4.16
N SER A 3 -8.49 -12.10 4.38
CA SER A 3 -9.58 -12.54 5.26
C SER A 3 -10.08 -13.98 5.01
N CYS A 4 -9.90 -14.56 3.83
CA CYS A 4 -10.40 -15.89 3.49
C CYS A 4 -9.29 -16.96 3.48
N LEU A 5 -8.03 -16.55 3.47
CA LEU A 5 -6.88 -17.43 3.23
C LEU A 5 -5.96 -17.53 4.45
N ALA A 6 -6.21 -16.75 5.51
CA ALA A 6 -5.36 -16.67 6.69
C ALA A 6 -5.31 -18.01 7.45
N GLU A 7 -4.11 -18.40 7.87
CA GLU A 7 -3.83 -19.60 8.64
C GLU A 7 -3.28 -19.18 10.02
N ARG A 8 -3.85 -19.73 11.10
CA ARG A 8 -3.46 -19.39 12.48
C ARG A 8 -1.94 -19.47 12.67
N GLY A 9 -1.36 -18.44 13.27
CA GLY A 9 0.06 -18.42 13.62
C GLY A 9 1.02 -18.13 12.45
N SER A 10 0.51 -17.84 11.25
CA SER A 10 1.35 -17.44 10.12
C SER A 10 0.84 -16.19 9.41
N ALA A 11 1.76 -15.31 9.00
CA ALA A 11 1.45 -14.29 8.02
C ALA A 11 1.37 -14.92 6.62
N LEU A 12 0.86 -14.20 5.63
CA LEU A 12 0.79 -14.69 4.25
C LEU A 12 1.62 -13.81 3.31
N LEU A 13 2.38 -14.45 2.42
CA LEU A 13 2.77 -13.81 1.16
C LEU A 13 1.75 -14.16 0.08
N ILE A 14 1.21 -13.15 -0.59
CA ILE A 14 0.18 -13.29 -1.62
C ILE A 14 0.73 -12.78 -2.96
N ASP A 15 0.71 -13.63 -3.97
CA ASP A 15 0.98 -13.30 -5.37
C ASP A 15 -0.35 -13.18 -6.12
N PHE A 16 -0.45 -12.28 -7.09
CA PHE A 16 -1.74 -11.95 -7.75
C PHE A 16 -1.88 -12.48 -9.18
N ALA A 17 -0.82 -13.01 -9.80
CA ALA A 17 -0.82 -13.44 -11.20
C ALA A 17 0.07 -14.68 -11.47
N PRO A 18 -0.47 -15.91 -11.33
CA PRO A 18 -1.80 -16.24 -10.84
C PRO A 18 -1.92 -16.00 -9.34
N LEU A 19 -3.16 -16.00 -8.81
CA LEU A 19 -3.38 -15.92 -7.37
C LEU A 19 -2.72 -17.12 -6.68
N ARG A 20 -1.71 -16.85 -5.85
CA ARG A 20 -1.04 -17.84 -4.98
C ARG A 20 -0.85 -17.22 -3.62
N PHE A 21 -0.81 -18.06 -2.59
CA PHE A 21 -0.49 -17.64 -1.25
C PHE A 21 0.41 -18.67 -0.60
N ARG A 22 1.23 -18.22 0.34
CA ARG A 22 2.13 -19.08 1.10
C ARG A 22 2.33 -18.55 2.50
N PRO A 23 2.27 -19.41 3.52
CA PRO A 23 2.46 -19.01 4.90
C PRO A 23 3.90 -18.55 5.12
N VAL A 24 4.06 -17.55 5.98
CA VAL A 24 5.32 -16.96 6.43
C VAL A 24 5.33 -16.98 7.95
N THR A 25 6.17 -17.86 8.51
CA THR A 25 6.39 -17.93 9.96
C THR A 25 7.22 -16.73 10.41
N LEU A 26 6.65 -15.92 11.28
CA LEU A 26 7.33 -14.76 11.88
C LEU A 26 8.33 -15.23 12.96
N PRO A 27 9.38 -14.47 13.25
CA PRO A 27 10.24 -14.75 14.40
C PRO A 27 9.42 -14.89 15.69
N SER A 28 9.75 -15.86 16.54
CA SER A 28 8.95 -16.18 17.72
C SER A 28 8.86 -15.04 18.75
N ASN A 29 9.84 -14.14 18.76
CA ASN A 29 9.88 -12.93 19.59
C ASN A 29 9.29 -11.69 18.90
N ALA A 30 8.80 -11.79 17.66
CA ALA A 30 8.09 -10.69 17.01
C ALA A 30 6.67 -10.55 17.58
N LEU A 31 6.29 -9.31 17.87
CA LEU A 31 4.94 -8.93 18.25
C LEU A 31 4.56 -7.66 17.49
N PHE A 32 3.30 -7.57 17.05
CA PHE A 32 2.81 -6.41 16.30
C PHE A 32 1.77 -5.64 17.10
N ALA A 33 1.98 -4.34 17.30
CA ALA A 33 0.99 -3.43 17.86
C ALA A 33 0.29 -2.66 16.74
N VAL A 34 -1.02 -2.45 16.85
CA VAL A 34 -1.78 -1.58 15.95
C VAL A 34 -2.24 -0.34 16.70
N ILE A 35 -1.91 0.84 16.14
CA ILE A 35 -2.17 2.15 16.73
C ILE A 35 -2.92 3.01 15.70
N HIS A 36 -4.02 3.65 16.09
CA HIS A 36 -4.72 4.59 15.20
C HIS A 36 -4.02 5.96 15.25
N SER A 37 -3.84 6.61 14.11
CA SER A 37 -3.25 7.96 14.05
C SER A 37 -4.13 9.05 14.65
N GLY A 38 -5.41 8.74 14.91
CA GLY A 38 -6.43 9.72 15.28
C GLY A 38 -7.04 10.44 14.08
N LYS A 39 -6.57 10.15 12.85
CA LYS A 39 -7.09 10.70 11.61
C LYS A 39 -7.79 9.65 10.79
N GLU A 40 -9.05 9.90 10.45
CA GLU A 40 -9.77 9.07 9.49
C GLU A 40 -9.40 9.44 8.04
N CYS A 41 -9.45 8.46 7.14
CA CYS A 41 -9.34 8.68 5.70
C CYS A 41 -10.34 7.77 5.00
N ASN A 42 -11.20 8.37 4.17
CA ASN A 42 -12.20 7.63 3.42
C ASN A 42 -11.71 7.40 1.98
N LYS A 43 -11.15 6.21 1.77
CA LYS A 43 -10.59 5.77 0.48
C LYS A 43 -11.58 5.87 -0.69
N GLY A 44 -12.89 5.80 -0.44
CA GLY A 44 -13.92 5.84 -1.49
C GLY A 44 -14.29 7.25 -1.96
N ALA A 45 -14.00 8.26 -1.16
CA ALA A 45 -14.25 9.67 -1.47
C ALA A 45 -12.96 10.42 -1.88
N ASP A 46 -11.81 9.95 -1.41
CA ASP A 46 -10.54 10.65 -1.61
C ASP A 46 -9.87 10.31 -2.96
N SER A 47 -9.70 11.33 -3.81
CA SER A 47 -9.08 11.23 -5.13
C SER A 47 -7.61 10.82 -5.15
N GLN A 48 -6.93 10.93 -4.00
CA GLN A 48 -5.50 10.69 -3.86
C GLN A 48 -5.13 9.23 -4.11
N TYR A 49 -5.97 8.28 -3.69
CA TYR A 49 -5.73 6.85 -3.92
C TYR A 49 -5.75 6.54 -5.43
N ASN A 50 -6.80 6.97 -6.12
CA ASN A 50 -6.97 6.76 -7.56
C ASN A 50 -5.87 7.47 -8.36
N GLN A 51 -5.44 8.67 -7.92
CA GLN A 51 -4.30 9.35 -8.50
C GLN A 51 -3.04 8.49 -8.46
N ARG A 52 -2.72 7.85 -7.33
CA ARG A 52 -1.53 6.98 -7.23
C ARG A 52 -1.62 5.77 -8.15
N VAL A 53 -2.82 5.18 -8.31
CA VAL A 53 -3.05 4.07 -9.26
C VAL A 53 -2.74 4.51 -10.69
N VAL A 54 -3.24 5.69 -11.10
CA VAL A 54 -2.99 6.26 -12.44
C VAL A 54 -1.50 6.57 -12.63
N GLU A 55 -0.85 7.20 -11.65
CA GLU A 55 0.58 7.51 -11.71
C GLU A 55 1.43 6.24 -11.90
N CYS A 56 1.17 5.18 -11.14
CA CYS A 56 1.91 3.91 -11.26
C CYS A 56 1.69 3.25 -12.62
N ARG A 57 0.46 3.31 -13.13
CA ARG A 57 0.09 2.78 -14.45
C ARG A 57 0.82 3.49 -15.58
N LEU A 58 0.84 4.83 -15.56
CA LEU A 58 1.59 5.62 -16.52
C LEU A 58 3.09 5.32 -16.45
N ALA A 59 3.64 5.24 -15.24
CA ALA A 59 5.05 4.92 -15.05
C ALA A 59 5.42 3.53 -15.64
N ALA A 60 4.59 2.51 -15.42
CA ALA A 60 4.79 1.18 -15.98
C ALA A 60 4.80 1.19 -17.52
N GLN A 61 3.86 1.92 -18.15
CA GLN A 61 3.80 2.05 -19.61
C GLN A 61 5.06 2.73 -20.18
N MET A 62 5.56 3.78 -19.52
CA MET A 62 6.78 4.48 -19.92
C MET A 62 8.02 3.58 -19.82
N ILE A 63 8.14 2.80 -18.75
CA ILE A 63 9.23 1.83 -18.55
C ILE A 63 9.20 0.78 -19.66
N ALA A 64 8.03 0.19 -19.93
CA ALA A 64 7.89 -0.83 -20.98
C ALA A 64 8.31 -0.30 -22.35
N LYS A 65 7.84 0.90 -22.72
CA LYS A 65 8.23 1.55 -23.98
C LYS A 65 9.73 1.83 -24.06
N LYS A 66 10.36 2.31 -22.97
CA LYS A 66 11.81 2.60 -22.94
C LYS A 66 12.65 1.32 -23.01
N ALA A 67 12.16 0.22 -22.45
CA ALA A 67 12.80 -1.09 -22.51
C ALA A 67 12.63 -1.79 -23.87
N GLY A 68 11.96 -1.17 -24.84
CA GLY A 68 11.70 -1.77 -26.15
C GLY A 68 10.74 -2.95 -26.10
N LEU A 69 9.94 -3.08 -25.03
CA LEU A 69 8.91 -4.11 -24.94
C LEU A 69 7.79 -3.79 -25.94
N ASP A 70 7.48 -4.76 -26.79
CA ASP A 70 6.37 -4.68 -27.73
C ASP A 70 5.04 -4.62 -26.95
N LEU A 71 4.27 -3.56 -27.17
CA LEU A 71 2.95 -3.35 -26.55
C LEU A 71 1.83 -3.93 -27.42
N SER A 72 2.12 -4.99 -28.19
CA SER A 72 1.19 -5.71 -29.07
C SER A 72 -0.01 -6.28 -28.31
N GLU A 73 -1.05 -6.67 -29.04
CA GLU A 73 -2.30 -7.22 -28.48
C GLU A 73 -2.04 -8.39 -27.52
N GLU A 74 -1.07 -9.26 -27.81
CA GLU A 74 -0.66 -10.37 -26.95
C GLU A 74 -0.06 -9.90 -25.61
N PHE A 75 0.74 -8.83 -25.62
CA PHE A 75 1.27 -8.20 -24.42
C PHE A 75 0.18 -7.46 -23.61
N ARG A 76 -0.76 -6.79 -24.29
CA ARG A 76 -1.91 -6.11 -23.68
C ARG A 76 -2.86 -7.08 -23.01
N GLU A 77 -3.05 -8.26 -23.58
CA GLU A 77 -3.92 -9.30 -23.02
C GLU A 77 -3.35 -9.85 -21.70
N LYS A 78 -2.02 -9.97 -21.61
CA LYS A 78 -1.29 -10.38 -20.39
C LYS A 78 -1.33 -9.35 -19.25
N PHE A 79 -1.51 -8.06 -19.55
CA PHE A 79 -1.52 -6.95 -18.58
C PHE A 79 -2.80 -6.09 -18.59
N ARG A 80 -3.91 -6.68 -19.03
CA ARG A 80 -5.19 -6.04 -19.39
C ARG A 80 -5.76 -5.08 -18.33
N SER A 81 -5.58 -5.37 -17.04
CA SER A 81 -6.08 -4.55 -15.92
C SER A 81 -5.42 -3.17 -15.83
N ILE A 82 -4.18 -3.03 -16.29
CA ILE A 82 -3.38 -1.80 -16.26
C ILE A 82 -3.58 -0.98 -17.54
N PHE A 83 -3.87 -1.62 -18.68
CA PHE A 83 -3.99 -0.94 -19.98
C PHE A 83 -5.43 -0.58 -20.39
N SER A 84 -6.43 -0.77 -19.52
CA SER A 84 -7.84 -0.54 -19.86
C SER A 84 -8.29 0.93 -19.91
N ILE A 85 -7.44 1.89 -19.53
CA ILE A 85 -7.71 3.34 -19.69
C ILE A 85 -7.21 3.73 -21.07
N ARG A 86 -8.12 4.11 -21.98
CA ARG A 86 -7.79 4.26 -23.40
C ARG A 86 -8.04 5.65 -23.94
N THR A 87 -8.77 6.51 -23.24
CA THR A 87 -9.16 7.83 -23.76
C THR A 87 -9.14 8.94 -22.70
N LEU A 88 -9.04 10.20 -23.14
CA LEU A 88 -9.24 11.38 -22.29
C LEU A 88 -10.66 11.44 -21.68
N ARG A 89 -11.64 10.75 -22.29
CA ARG A 89 -12.99 10.60 -21.77
C ARG A 89 -13.02 9.68 -20.54
N ASP A 90 -12.25 8.59 -20.56
CA ASP A 90 -12.09 7.68 -19.41
C ASP A 90 -11.39 8.38 -18.24
N ILE A 91 -10.57 9.40 -18.54
CA ILE A 91 -9.95 10.28 -17.55
C ILE A 91 -10.95 11.34 -17.06
N ALA A 92 -11.73 11.97 -17.96
CA ALA A 92 -12.71 13.00 -17.64
C ALA A 92 -13.91 12.49 -16.80
N GLU A 93 -14.43 11.30 -17.08
CA GLU A 93 -15.51 10.66 -16.28
C GLU A 93 -15.07 10.32 -14.85
N LEU A 94 -13.76 10.16 -14.64
CA LEU A 94 -13.12 9.93 -13.34
C LEU A 94 -12.89 11.25 -12.58
N VAL A 95 -12.72 12.35 -13.30
CA VAL A 95 -12.52 13.72 -12.76
C VAL A 95 -13.86 14.34 -12.36
N ASP A 96 -14.94 14.03 -13.07
CA ASP A 96 -16.31 14.47 -12.74
C ASP A 96 -16.80 13.97 -11.37
N ARG A 97 -16.09 13.00 -10.78
CA ARG A 97 -16.39 12.41 -9.46
C ARG A 97 -15.52 12.95 -8.31
N VAL A 98 -14.66 13.93 -8.57
CA VAL A 98 -13.73 14.48 -7.57
C VAL A 98 -14.01 15.96 -7.37
N GLU A 99 -14.48 16.31 -6.17
CA GLU A 99 -14.76 17.68 -5.74
C GLU A 99 -13.46 18.50 -5.60
N ARG A 100 -12.97 19.02 -6.72
CA ARG A 100 -12.55 20.42 -6.94
C ARG A 100 -12.22 20.59 -8.42
N PRO A 101 -13.25 20.81 -9.26
CA PRO A 101 -13.17 20.82 -10.72
C PRO A 101 -12.41 21.99 -11.33
N GLY A 102 -12.19 23.11 -10.62
CA GLY A 102 -11.73 24.38 -11.20
C GLY A 102 -10.34 24.34 -11.85
N GLU A 103 -9.35 23.80 -11.16
CA GLU A 103 -7.96 23.77 -11.64
C GLU A 103 -7.74 22.70 -12.74
N MET A 104 -8.52 21.61 -12.68
CA MET A 104 -8.57 20.59 -13.72
C MET A 104 -9.33 21.07 -14.96
N LEU A 105 -10.38 21.88 -14.80
CA LEU A 105 -11.10 22.49 -15.92
C LEU A 105 -10.20 23.46 -16.68
N GLU A 106 -9.43 24.29 -15.98
CA GLU A 106 -8.50 25.24 -16.62
C GLU A 106 -7.39 24.51 -17.37
N LEU A 107 -6.84 23.43 -16.79
CA LEU A 107 -5.83 22.60 -17.46
C LEU A 107 -6.41 21.89 -18.69
N VAL A 108 -7.61 21.30 -18.58
CA VAL A 108 -8.28 20.62 -19.70
C VAL A 108 -8.76 21.62 -20.76
N GLN A 109 -9.21 22.81 -20.40
CA GLN A 109 -9.57 23.88 -21.32
C GLN A 109 -8.34 24.47 -22.02
N HIS A 110 -7.25 24.67 -21.30
CA HIS A 110 -5.96 25.08 -21.86
C HIS A 110 -5.47 24.06 -22.88
N LEU A 111 -5.47 22.77 -22.52
CA LEU A 111 -5.10 21.67 -23.42
C LEU A 111 -6.04 21.60 -24.65
N LYS A 112 -7.37 21.67 -24.46
CA LYS A 112 -8.35 21.70 -25.57
C LYS A 112 -8.20 22.93 -26.49
N SER A 113 -7.86 24.10 -25.95
CA SER A 113 -7.63 25.32 -26.75
C SER A 113 -6.41 25.22 -27.65
N LYS A 114 -5.41 24.41 -27.26
CA LYS A 114 -4.22 24.15 -28.06
C LYS A 114 -4.40 23.01 -29.06
N ASN A 115 -5.33 22.08 -28.82
CA ASN A 115 -5.67 21.01 -29.75
C ASN A 115 -7.16 20.61 -29.64
N PRO A 116 -8.04 21.22 -30.47
CA PRO A 116 -9.49 21.04 -30.40
C PRO A 116 -9.97 19.61 -30.67
N GLU A 117 -9.15 18.83 -31.41
CA GLU A 117 -9.43 17.44 -31.80
C GLU A 117 -9.21 16.44 -30.66
N GLY A 118 -8.57 16.87 -29.55
CA GLY A 118 -8.40 16.04 -28.35
C GLY A 118 -7.41 14.88 -28.49
N ILE A 119 -6.56 14.89 -29.52
CA ILE A 119 -5.51 13.89 -29.73
C ILE A 119 -4.17 14.54 -29.41
N PHE A 120 -3.68 14.33 -28.19
CA PHE A 120 -2.34 14.79 -27.78
C PHE A 120 -1.33 13.67 -28.00
N THR A 121 -0.18 14.06 -28.53
CA THR A 121 1.00 13.22 -28.61
C THR A 121 1.59 13.01 -27.21
N ARG A 122 2.38 11.93 -27.07
CA ARG A 122 3.03 11.56 -25.81
C ARG A 122 3.93 12.68 -25.29
N GLU A 123 4.58 13.40 -26.20
CA GLU A 123 5.50 14.48 -25.93
C GLU A 123 4.77 15.70 -25.35
N GLU A 124 3.57 16.03 -25.87
CA GLU A 124 2.73 17.13 -25.37
C GLU A 124 2.12 16.86 -23.99
N ILE A 125 1.79 15.59 -23.71
CA ILE A 125 1.38 15.16 -22.37
C ILE A 125 2.58 15.31 -21.43
N CYS A 126 3.77 14.83 -21.81
CA CYS A 126 4.97 14.88 -20.98
C CYS A 126 5.44 16.29 -20.64
N GLU A 127 5.32 17.26 -21.54
CA GLU A 127 5.59 18.67 -21.24
C GLU A 127 4.62 19.24 -20.19
N SER A 128 3.41 18.69 -20.10
CA SER A 128 2.41 19.03 -19.08
C SER A 128 2.58 18.23 -17.76
N LEU A 129 3.44 17.20 -17.72
CA LEU A 129 3.66 16.29 -16.58
C LEU A 129 4.64 16.81 -15.50
N GLY A 130 5.01 18.09 -15.50
CA GLY A 130 5.75 18.71 -14.37
C GLY A 130 5.04 18.56 -13.01
N ILE A 131 3.77 18.15 -13.01
CA ILE A 131 2.90 17.91 -11.86
C ILE A 131 2.99 16.45 -11.32
N PHE A 132 3.39 15.47 -12.14
CA PHE A 132 3.36 14.05 -11.77
C PHE A 132 4.76 13.49 -11.44
N SER A 133 4.95 13.03 -10.21
CA SER A 133 6.22 12.42 -9.76
C SER A 133 6.36 10.93 -10.17
N LEU A 134 6.20 10.62 -11.46
CA LEU A 134 6.13 9.24 -11.97
C LEU A 134 7.36 8.39 -11.60
N GLY A 135 8.56 8.98 -11.66
CA GLY A 135 9.81 8.32 -11.24
C GLY A 135 9.77 7.87 -9.77
N LYS A 136 9.32 8.75 -8.87
CA LYS A 136 9.19 8.43 -7.44
C LYS A 136 8.17 7.32 -7.18
N ARG A 137 7.06 7.30 -7.93
CA ARG A 137 6.04 6.24 -7.77
C ARG A 137 6.57 4.88 -8.22
N ALA A 138 7.26 4.83 -9.35
CA ALA A 138 7.92 3.60 -9.81
C ALA A 138 8.96 3.11 -8.79
N GLU A 139 9.83 4.01 -8.33
CA GLU A 139 10.86 3.69 -7.34
C GLU A 139 10.27 3.14 -6.04
N HIS A 140 9.20 3.76 -5.54
CA HIS A 140 8.46 3.23 -4.39
C HIS A 140 7.98 1.80 -4.64
N VAL A 141 7.24 1.56 -5.73
CA VAL A 141 6.60 0.28 -6.01
C VAL A 141 7.64 -0.84 -6.15
N TYR A 142 8.70 -0.64 -6.91
CA TYR A 142 9.74 -1.67 -7.08
C TYR A 142 10.53 -1.91 -5.80
N SER A 143 10.88 -0.86 -5.06
CA SER A 143 11.61 -1.02 -3.81
C SER A 143 10.76 -1.66 -2.71
N GLU A 144 9.45 -1.39 -2.67
CA GLU A 144 8.52 -2.03 -1.72
C GLU A 144 8.34 -3.51 -2.04
N ALA A 145 8.20 -3.88 -3.32
CA ALA A 145 8.16 -5.28 -3.72
C ALA A 145 9.44 -6.04 -3.33
N ALA A 146 10.60 -5.42 -3.52
CA ALA A 146 11.88 -6.00 -3.07
C ALA A 146 11.94 -6.18 -1.54
N ARG A 147 11.47 -5.19 -0.77
CA ARG A 147 11.38 -5.29 0.70
C ARG A 147 10.49 -6.44 1.15
N VAL A 148 9.36 -6.68 0.48
CA VAL A 148 8.46 -7.79 0.80
C VAL A 148 9.14 -9.14 0.61
N LEU A 149 9.84 -9.34 -0.52
CA LEU A 149 10.58 -10.58 -0.77
C LEU A 149 11.72 -10.76 0.24
N GLU A 150 12.39 -9.68 0.63
CA GLU A 150 13.46 -9.74 1.62
C GLU A 150 12.94 -10.03 3.02
N PHE A 151 11.82 -9.42 3.42
CA PHE A 151 11.13 -9.70 4.68
C PHE A 151 10.83 -11.21 4.79
N GLU A 152 10.30 -11.79 3.72
CA GLU A 152 9.97 -13.21 3.65
C GLU A 152 11.22 -14.11 3.71
N ARG A 153 12.33 -13.74 3.05
CA ARG A 153 13.61 -14.45 3.18
C ARG A 153 14.16 -14.41 4.61
N ILE A 154 14.12 -13.25 5.26
CA ILE A 154 14.58 -13.09 6.65
C ILE A 154 13.76 -13.99 7.57
N CYS A 155 12.42 -13.97 7.44
CA CYS A 155 11.54 -14.86 8.19
C CYS A 155 11.88 -16.34 7.98
N LYS A 156 12.20 -16.77 6.76
CA LYS A 156 12.61 -18.17 6.50
C LYS A 156 13.95 -18.54 7.10
N SER A 157 14.90 -17.59 7.15
CA SER A 157 16.24 -17.86 7.66
C SER A 157 16.30 -18.12 9.17
N GLN A 158 15.32 -17.59 9.93
CA GLN A 158 15.23 -17.73 11.40
C GLN A 158 16.54 -17.37 12.13
N ASN A 159 17.29 -16.42 11.58
CA ASN A 159 18.53 -15.93 12.18
C ASN A 159 18.26 -15.12 13.45
N LYS A 160 19.24 -15.08 14.37
CA LYS A 160 19.13 -14.31 15.63
C LYS A 160 18.91 -12.81 15.41
N ASP A 161 19.42 -12.27 14.30
CA ASP A 161 19.29 -10.86 13.91
C ASP A 161 18.04 -10.59 13.03
N ALA A 162 17.16 -11.58 12.85
CA ALA A 162 16.00 -11.44 11.99
C ALA A 162 15.12 -10.26 12.41
N LEU A 163 14.84 -10.11 13.71
CA LEU A 163 13.94 -9.08 14.20
C LEU A 163 14.46 -7.66 13.89
N GLU A 164 15.77 -7.43 14.03
CA GLU A 164 16.42 -6.15 13.71
C GLU A 164 16.32 -5.84 12.20
N LYS A 165 16.60 -6.84 11.34
CA LYS A 165 16.50 -6.67 9.89
C LYS A 165 15.06 -6.40 9.43
N LEU A 166 14.07 -7.09 10.04
CA LEU A 166 12.66 -6.82 9.75
C LEU A 166 12.27 -5.39 10.16
N ALA A 167 12.80 -4.91 11.29
CA ALA A 167 12.59 -3.53 11.74
C ALA A 167 13.16 -2.50 10.75
N GLU A 168 14.36 -2.73 10.22
CA GLU A 168 14.97 -1.89 9.18
C GLU A 168 14.09 -1.81 7.93
N LEU A 169 13.57 -2.96 7.45
CA LEU A 169 12.69 -3.01 6.29
C LEU A 169 11.37 -2.25 6.52
N MET A 170 10.77 -2.39 7.70
CA MET A 170 9.53 -1.69 8.04
C MET A 170 9.72 -0.17 8.10
N ASN A 171 10.79 0.29 8.74
CA ASN A 171 11.12 1.72 8.82
C ASN A 171 11.46 2.30 7.43
N ALA A 172 12.19 1.55 6.60
CA ALA A 172 12.47 1.93 5.21
C ALA A 172 11.21 2.01 4.36
N SER A 173 10.27 1.09 4.57
CA SER A 173 8.96 1.12 3.92
C SER A 173 8.18 2.38 4.29
N HIS A 174 8.08 2.74 5.58
CA HIS A 174 7.40 3.97 5.99
C HIS A 174 8.00 5.22 5.34
N LYS A 175 9.33 5.36 5.36
CA LYS A 175 10.05 6.46 4.71
C LYS A 175 9.74 6.52 3.21
N SER A 176 9.66 5.36 2.55
CA SER A 176 9.29 5.27 1.13
C SER A 176 7.84 5.71 0.90
N CYS A 177 6.89 5.28 1.74
CA CYS A 177 5.50 5.71 1.67
C CYS A 177 5.36 7.24 1.84
N ALA A 178 6.10 7.83 2.79
CA ALA A 178 6.08 9.27 3.03
C ALA A 178 6.73 10.06 1.87
N ASN A 179 7.93 9.69 1.46
CA ASN A 179 8.76 10.53 0.57
C ASN A 179 8.59 10.21 -0.92
N LEU A 180 8.46 8.92 -1.26
CA LEU A 180 8.39 8.45 -2.65
C LEU A 180 6.96 8.22 -3.10
N PHE A 181 6.10 7.64 -2.25
CA PHE A 181 4.68 7.46 -2.59
C PHE A 181 3.80 8.64 -2.18
N ALA A 182 4.27 9.50 -1.27
CA ALA A 182 3.49 10.62 -0.74
C ALA A 182 2.08 10.19 -0.30
N CYS A 183 2.02 9.12 0.50
CA CYS A 183 0.80 8.61 1.13
C CYS A 183 0.83 8.62 2.67
N SER A 184 1.81 9.27 3.30
CA SER A 184 1.73 9.54 4.74
C SER A 184 0.99 10.86 5.02
N CYS A 185 0.91 11.22 6.30
CA CYS A 185 0.42 12.51 6.77
C CYS A 185 1.05 12.84 8.14
N PRO A 186 1.00 14.10 8.61
CA PRO A 186 1.61 14.48 9.89
C PRO A 186 1.16 13.64 11.08
N GLU A 187 -0.11 13.22 11.10
CA GLU A 187 -0.68 12.39 12.15
C GLU A 187 -0.09 10.96 12.12
N LEU A 188 0.08 10.37 10.93
CA LEU A 188 0.74 9.07 10.79
C LEU A 188 2.23 9.16 11.16
N ASP A 189 2.93 10.18 10.69
CA ASP A 189 4.36 10.38 10.95
C ASP A 189 4.62 10.59 12.45
N ALA A 190 3.78 11.41 13.11
CA ALA A 190 3.84 11.60 14.55
C ALA A 190 3.55 10.32 15.34
N THR A 191 2.57 9.52 14.89
CA THR A 191 2.27 8.22 15.54
C THR A 191 3.40 7.22 15.34
N VAL A 192 4.03 7.17 14.16
CA VAL A 192 5.22 6.34 13.94
C VAL A 192 6.34 6.76 14.89
N GLN A 193 6.63 8.06 15.00
CA GLN A 193 7.66 8.53 15.92
C GLN A 193 7.36 8.17 17.38
N LYS A 194 6.11 8.36 17.83
CA LYS A 194 5.69 7.95 19.18
C LYS A 194 5.86 6.47 19.45
N CYS A 195 5.63 5.60 18.46
CA CYS A 195 5.88 4.17 18.58
C CYS A 195 7.37 3.90 18.83
N LEU A 196 8.26 4.53 18.07
CA LEU A 196 9.70 4.39 18.22
C LEU A 196 10.17 4.89 19.59
N ASP A 197 9.70 6.06 20.01
CA ASP A 197 10.02 6.66 21.32
C ASP A 197 9.51 5.79 22.49
N SER A 198 8.48 4.98 22.25
CA SER A 198 7.89 4.05 23.22
C SER A 198 8.63 2.71 23.32
N GLY A 199 9.69 2.49 22.53
CA GLY A 199 10.47 1.25 22.54
C GLY A 199 10.05 0.21 21.49
N CYS A 200 9.20 0.57 20.52
CA CYS A 200 8.99 -0.25 19.33
C CYS A 200 10.25 -0.25 18.46
N LEU A 201 10.62 -1.40 17.89
CA LEU A 201 11.79 -1.52 17.01
C LEU A 201 11.56 -0.84 15.65
N ALA A 202 10.33 -0.91 15.15
CA ALA A 202 9.93 -0.23 13.93
C ALA A 202 8.45 0.12 13.95
N ALA A 203 8.07 1.09 13.12
CA ALA A 203 6.68 1.42 12.89
C ALA A 203 6.48 1.96 11.48
N ARG A 204 5.32 1.62 10.88
CA ARG A 204 4.93 2.14 9.57
C ARG A 204 3.41 2.29 9.47
N LEU A 205 2.96 3.21 8.63
CA LEU A 205 1.56 3.24 8.21
C LEU A 205 1.13 1.87 7.62
N THR A 206 -0.14 1.52 7.81
CA THR A 206 -0.74 0.34 7.19
C THR A 206 -2.06 0.70 6.51
N GLY A 207 -2.37 0.01 5.42
CA GLY A 207 -3.46 0.38 4.52
C GLY A 207 -3.05 1.43 3.49
N ALA A 208 -3.99 2.29 3.10
CA ALA A 208 -3.78 3.23 1.99
C ALA A 208 -2.88 4.43 2.36
N GLY A 209 -2.89 4.82 3.64
CA GLY A 209 -2.25 6.05 4.09
C GLY A 209 -3.21 7.24 4.16
N TRP A 210 -2.66 8.46 4.26
CA TRP A 210 -3.34 9.75 4.50
C TRP A 210 -4.19 9.81 5.78
N GLY A 211 -4.04 8.83 6.65
CA GLY A 211 -4.79 8.61 7.88
C GLY A 211 -4.82 7.12 8.20
N GLY A 212 -5.64 6.73 9.17
CA GLY A 212 -5.82 5.35 9.60
C GLY A 212 -4.75 4.90 10.60
N CYS A 213 -4.22 3.70 10.40
CA CYS A 213 -3.42 3.00 11.41
C CYS A 213 -1.93 2.95 11.08
N VAL A 214 -1.16 2.78 12.14
CA VAL A 214 0.25 2.36 12.15
C VAL A 214 0.32 0.93 12.67
N VAL A 215 1.18 0.13 12.05
CA VAL A 215 1.61 -1.17 12.57
C VAL A 215 3.05 -1.03 13.07
N ALA A 216 3.28 -1.40 14.33
CA ALA A 216 4.57 -1.32 14.99
C ALA A 216 5.10 -2.72 15.34
N LEU A 217 6.38 -2.96 15.08
CA LEU A 217 7.09 -4.18 15.46
C LEU A 217 7.73 -3.98 16.83
N VAL A 218 7.46 -4.92 17.73
CA VAL A 218 7.90 -4.90 19.12
C VAL A 218 8.56 -6.24 19.42
N ASP A 219 9.71 -6.24 20.09
CA ASP A 219 10.21 -7.47 20.70
C ASP A 219 9.28 -7.84 21.85
N LYS A 220 8.82 -9.09 21.92
CA LYS A 220 8.00 -9.59 23.04
C LYS A 220 8.60 -9.26 24.40
N ALA A 221 9.92 -9.22 24.55
CA ALA A 221 10.59 -8.82 25.78
C ALA A 221 10.28 -7.37 26.21
N ASN A 222 10.02 -6.48 25.24
CA ASN A 222 9.74 -5.06 25.46
C ASN A 222 8.25 -4.73 25.54
N LYS A 223 7.35 -5.71 25.39
CA LYS A 223 5.89 -5.50 25.39
C LYS A 223 5.44 -4.66 26.59
N LYS A 224 5.85 -5.04 27.79
CA LYS A 224 5.45 -4.36 29.04
C LYS A 224 5.88 -2.89 29.05
N ALA A 225 7.08 -2.58 28.57
CA ALA A 225 7.58 -1.21 28.49
C ALA A 225 6.75 -0.35 27.52
N VAL A 226 6.33 -0.94 26.38
CA VAL A 226 5.44 -0.27 25.42
C VAL A 226 4.05 -0.03 26.01
N GLU A 227 3.51 -0.98 26.80
CA GLU A 227 2.21 -0.80 27.47
C GLU A 227 2.27 0.29 28.54
N GLU A 228 3.41 0.43 29.22
CA GLU A 228 3.64 1.45 30.25
C GLU A 228 4.01 2.83 29.68
N SER A 229 4.32 2.94 28.38
CA SER A 229 4.75 4.22 27.76
C SER A 229 3.61 5.23 27.53
N GLY A 230 2.36 4.80 27.69
CA GLY A 230 1.18 5.60 27.38
C GLY A 230 0.80 5.58 25.89
N LEU A 231 1.40 4.70 25.08
CA LEU A 231 1.00 4.48 23.69
C LEU A 231 -0.39 3.84 23.65
N ASN A 232 -1.33 4.47 22.92
CA ASN A 232 -2.69 3.96 22.76
C ASN A 232 -2.75 2.81 21.75
N VAL A 233 -2.29 1.63 22.16
CA VAL A 233 -2.39 0.40 21.37
C VAL A 233 -3.85 -0.04 21.33
N ILE A 234 -4.43 -0.09 20.13
CA ILE A 234 -5.82 -0.55 19.94
C ILE A 234 -5.90 -2.05 20.24
N PHE A 235 -4.96 -2.80 19.66
CA PHE A 235 -4.80 -4.23 19.90
C PHE A 235 -3.39 -4.70 19.53
N TRP A 236 -3.01 -5.81 20.16
CA TRP A 236 -1.83 -6.60 19.78
C TRP A 236 -2.26 -7.65 18.76
N SER A 237 -1.61 -7.67 17.60
CA SER A 237 -1.93 -8.57 16.52
C SER A 237 -1.09 -9.85 16.59
N GLU A 238 -1.78 -10.98 16.51
CA GLU A 238 -1.19 -12.28 16.20
C GLU A 238 -1.88 -12.82 14.93
N PRO A 239 -1.14 -13.49 14.02
CA PRO A 239 -1.77 -14.00 12.81
C PRO A 239 -2.91 -14.99 13.13
N CYS A 240 -4.11 -14.69 12.64
CA CYS A 240 -5.34 -15.40 12.96
C CYS A 240 -5.84 -16.27 11.80
N GLU A 241 -6.89 -17.06 12.05
CA GLU A 241 -7.58 -17.85 11.01
C GLU A 241 -8.41 -16.94 10.11
N GLY A 242 -8.59 -17.39 8.87
CA GLY A 242 -9.50 -16.78 7.92
C GLY A 242 -10.98 -16.94 8.32
N ILE A 243 -11.86 -16.47 7.45
CA ILE A 243 -13.30 -16.57 7.60
C ILE A 243 -13.71 -18.05 7.57
N GLU A 244 -14.32 -18.49 8.66
CA GLU A 244 -14.98 -19.79 8.76
C GLU A 244 -16.51 -19.62 8.66
N ALA A 245 -17.16 -20.56 7.99
CA ALA A 245 -18.61 -20.65 7.94
C ALA A 245 -19.07 -21.79 8.86
N PHE A 246 -20.01 -21.49 9.75
CA PHE A 246 -20.61 -22.46 10.66
C PHE A 246 -22.05 -22.70 10.25
N SER A 247 -22.53 -23.94 10.40
CA SER A 247 -23.97 -24.19 10.38
C SER A 247 -24.63 -23.54 11.60
N PHE A 248 -25.91 -23.18 11.47
CA PHE A 248 -26.68 -22.61 12.57
C PHE A 248 -26.72 -23.54 13.80
N GLU A 249 -26.69 -24.85 13.59
CA GLU A 249 -26.66 -25.87 14.64
C GLU A 249 -25.31 -25.96 15.35
N GLU A 250 -24.19 -25.80 14.64
CA GLU A 250 -22.85 -25.73 15.24
C GLU A 250 -22.67 -24.45 16.06
N PHE A 251 -23.18 -23.32 15.56
CA PHE A 251 -23.13 -22.04 16.26
C PHE A 251 -23.87 -22.09 17.60
N THR A 252 -25.01 -22.77 17.65
CA THR A 252 -25.83 -22.86 18.89
C THR A 252 -25.27 -23.85 19.91
N LYS A 253 -24.51 -24.87 19.48
CA LYS A 253 -23.84 -25.83 20.38
C LYS A 253 -22.57 -25.29 21.02
N ASN A 254 -21.86 -24.37 20.36
CA ASN A 254 -20.59 -23.79 20.83
C ASN A 254 -20.74 -22.60 21.79
N LYS A 255 -21.90 -22.42 22.45
CA LYS A 255 -22.07 -21.42 23.52
C LYS A 255 -21.36 -21.84 24.82
N ASN A 256 -20.04 -21.74 24.81
CA ASN A 256 -19.17 -21.53 25.97
C ASN A 256 -18.10 -20.48 25.60
N LEU A 257 -18.56 -19.35 25.07
CA LEU A 257 -17.81 -18.09 25.03
C LEU A 257 -18.39 -17.15 26.08
#